data_AF-A0A2N6AV89-F1
#
_entry.id   AF-A0A2N6AV89-F1
#
_cell.length_a   1.000
_cell.length_b   1.000
_cell.length_c   1.000
_cell.angle_alpha   90.00
_cell.angle_beta   90.00
_cell.angle_gamma   90.00
#
_symmetry.space_group_name_H-M   'P 1'
#
loop_
_entity.id
_entity.type
_entity.pdbx_description
1 polymer ?
#
loop_
_entity_poly.entity_id
_entity_poly.type
_entity_poly.pdbx_seq_one_letter_code
_entity_poly.pdbx_strand_id
1 'polypeptide(L)' 'LVHKGLVARVVSRRDRRARELSLTEEGARLFAELLPVVRELQSEILANLDPSRQAEFLNSARSIVAED' A
#
# COMPACT_ATOMS: atom_id res chain seq x y z
N LEU A 1 -6.70 -9.32 8.14
CA LEU A 1 -7.62 -8.71 7.15
C LEU A 1 -8.71 -9.68 6.70
N VAL A 2 -8.39 -10.93 6.36
CA VAL A 2 -9.40 -11.95 6.03
C VAL A 2 -10.41 -12.17 7.15
N HIS A 3 -9.94 -12.39 8.39
CA HIS A 3 -10.83 -12.52 9.55
C HIS A 3 -11.61 -11.22 9.86
N LYS A 4 -11.13 -10.08 9.38
CA LYS A 4 -11.79 -8.77 9.53
C LYS A 4 -12.78 -8.47 8.38
N GLY A 5 -12.97 -9.39 7.43
CA GLY A 5 -13.89 -9.17 6.28
C GLY A 5 -13.37 -8.24 5.19
N LEU A 6 -12.19 -7.62 5.33
CA LEU A 6 -11.67 -6.59 4.41
C LEU A 6 -10.95 -7.14 3.19
N VAL A 7 -10.50 -8.40 3.25
CA VAL A 7 -9.78 -9.08 2.16
C VAL A 7 -10.30 -10.50 2.03
N ALA A 8 -10.48 -10.99 0.81
CA ALA A 8 -10.85 -12.36 0.51
C ALA A 8 -9.68 -13.11 -0.16
N ARG A 9 -9.63 -14.43 0.07
CA ARG A 9 -8.81 -15.34 -0.74
C ARG A 9 -9.61 -15.76 -1.96
N VAL A 10 -9.14 -15.43 -3.15
CA VAL A 10 -9.77 -15.81 -4.42
C VAL A 10 -8.89 -16.82 -5.16
N VAL A 11 -9.49 -17.69 -5.98
CA VAL A 11 -8.72 -18.58 -6.84
C VAL A 11 -7.97 -17.74 -7.87
N SER A 12 -6.67 -17.96 -8.03
CA SER A 12 -5.92 -17.24 -9.06
C SER A 12 -6.48 -17.58 -10.44
N ARG A 13 -6.63 -16.55 -11.28
CA ARG A 13 -7.03 -16.74 -12.67
C ARG A 13 -5.92 -17.37 -13.53
N ARG A 14 -4.66 -17.33 -13.06
CA ARG A 14 -3.47 -17.83 -13.77
C ARG A 14 -3.10 -19.26 -13.35
N ASP A 15 -3.26 -19.62 -12.08
CA ASP A 15 -3.11 -21.00 -11.59
C ASP A 15 -4.23 -21.34 -10.61
N ARG A 16 -5.12 -22.26 -10.97
CA ARG A 16 -6.28 -22.65 -10.15
C ARG A 16 -5.90 -23.29 -8.80
N ARG A 17 -4.66 -23.77 -8.65
CA ARG A 17 -4.11 -24.29 -7.40
C ARG A 17 -3.65 -23.17 -6.46
N ALA A 18 -3.38 -21.98 -7.00
CA ALA A 18 -2.98 -20.82 -6.22
C ALA A 18 -4.19 -20.04 -5.66
N ARG A 19 -3.91 -19.21 -4.65
CA ARG A 19 -4.86 -18.27 -4.04
C ARG A 19 -4.27 -16.88 -4.06
N GLU A 20 -5.05 -15.91 -4.52
CA GLU A 20 -4.72 -14.49 -4.50
C GLU A 20 -5.51 -13.79 -3.39
N LEU A 21 -4.97 -12.68 -2.88
CA LEU A 21 -5.70 -11.80 -1.98
C LEU A 21 -6.34 -10.68 -2.80
N SER A 22 -7.65 -10.48 -2.60
CA SER A 22 -8.39 -9.36 -3.19
C SER A 22 -9.11 -8.60 -2.10
N LEU A 23 -9.22 -7.27 -2.25
CA LEU A 23 -10.13 -6.49 -1.41
C LEU A 23 -11.56 -7.03 -1.57
N THR A 24 -12.30 -7.09 -0.47
CA THR A 24 -13.76 -7.19 -0.52
C THR A 24 -14.34 -5.82 -0.84
N GLU A 25 -15.65 -5.75 -1.05
CA GLU A 25 -16.32 -4.45 -1.26
C GLU A 25 -16.16 -3.51 -0.06
N GLU A 26 -16.28 -4.06 1.16
CA GLU A 26 -16.02 -3.33 2.40
C GLU A 26 -14.56 -2.88 2.50
N GLY A 27 -13.62 -3.77 2.16
CA GLY A 27 -12.20 -3.42 2.11
C GLY A 27 -11.89 -2.32 1.10
N ALA A 28 -12.54 -2.33 -0.06
CA ALA A 28 -12.37 -1.32 -1.08
C ALA A 28 -12.92 0.05 -0.64
N ARG A 29 -14.08 0.09 0.02
CA ARG A 29 -14.61 1.33 0.61
C ARG A 29 -13.67 1.90 1.67
N LEU A 30 -13.27 1.08 2.64
CA LEU A 30 -12.37 1.51 3.70
C LEU A 30 -11.02 1.99 3.13
N PHE A 31 -10.47 1.28 2.14
CA PHE A 31 -9.25 1.70 1.48
C PHE A 31 -9.40 3.06 0.80
N ALA A 32 -10.51 3.28 0.08
CA ALA A 32 -10.79 4.56 -0.57
C ALA A 32 -10.94 5.72 0.42
N GLU A 33 -11.53 5.46 1.60
CA GLU A 33 -11.66 6.44 2.69
C GLU A 33 -10.31 6.78 3.34
N LEU A 34 -9.47 5.77 3.59
CA LEU A 34 -8.18 5.96 4.28
C LEU A 34 -7.07 6.49 3.38
N LEU A 35 -7.10 6.18 2.08
CA LEU A 35 -6.05 6.57 1.14
C LEU A 35 -5.75 8.09 1.15
N PRO A 36 -6.72 9.01 1.11
CA PRO A 36 -6.42 10.44 1.18
C PRO A 36 -5.76 10.84 2.51
N VAL A 37 -6.23 10.33 3.65
CA VAL A 37 -5.68 10.62 4.98
C VAL A 37 -4.22 10.17 5.07
N VAL A 38 -3.92 8.96 4.57
CA VAL A 38 -2.55 8.43 4.57
C VAL A 38 -1.64 9.26 3.66
N ARG A 39 -2.13 9.72 2.51
CA ARG A 39 -1.34 10.55 1.59
C ARG A 39 -1.02 11.92 2.17
N GLU A 40 -1.98 12.53 2.85
CA GLU A 40 -1.78 13.80 3.56
C GLU A 40 -0.72 13.63 4.65
N LEU A 41 -0.85 12.62 5.50
CA LEU A 41 0.13 12.32 6.54
C LEU A 41 1.53 12.04 5.96
N GLN A 42 1.63 11.31 4.85
CA GLN A 42 2.91 11.06 4.18
C GLN A 42 3.56 12.36 3.69
N SER A 43 2.75 13.30 3.19
CA SER A 43 3.25 14.63 2.82
C SER A 43 3.73 15.41 4.04
N GLU A 44 3.02 15.33 5.16
CA GLU A 44 3.41 16.00 6.41
C GLU A 44 4.72 15.46 7.00
N ILE A 45 4.91 14.13 6.99
CA ILE A 45 6.13 13.48 7.51
C ILE A 45 7.39 14.05 6.84
N LEU A 46 7.31 14.33 5.53
CA LEU A 46 8.44 14.83 4.74
C LEU A 46 8.44 16.36 4.58
N ALA A 47 7.49 17.07 5.20
CA ALA A 47 7.30 18.51 4.98
C ALA A 47 8.51 19.39 5.38
N ASN A 48 9.37 18.89 6.28
CA ASN A 48 10.60 19.58 6.70
C ASN A 48 11.78 19.38 5.75
N LEU A 49 11.63 18.55 4.71
CA LEU A 49 12.63 18.37 3.67
C LEU A 49 12.22 19.18 2.44
N ASP A 50 13.18 19.88 1.84
CA ASP A 50 12.95 20.46 0.52
C ASP A 50 12.75 19.35 -0.53
N PRO A 51 12.12 19.65 -1.68
CA PRO A 51 11.75 18.63 -2.66
C PRO A 51 12.92 17.78 -3.18
N SER A 52 14.13 18.33 -3.23
CA SER A 52 15.31 17.58 -3.69
C SER A 52 15.73 16.53 -2.66
N ARG A 53 15.72 16.90 -1.38
CA ARG A 53 16.01 15.98 -0.27
C ARG A 53 14.93 14.91 -0.08
N GLN A 54 13.66 15.25 -0.34
CA GLN A 54 12.60 14.24 -0.36
C GLN A 54 12.85 13.17 -1.42
N ALA A 55 13.25 13.58 -2.63
CA ALA A 55 13.55 12.67 -3.71
C ALA A 55 14.78 11.78 -3.40
N GLU A 56 15.84 12.37 -2.84
CA GLU A 56 17.03 11.63 -2.40
C GLU A 56 16.67 10.59 -1.34
N PHE A 57 15.94 10.99 -0.29
CA PHE A 57 15.50 10.09 0.77
C PHE A 57 14.68 8.92 0.22
N LEU A 58 13.71 9.18 -0.64
CA LEU A 58 12.87 8.15 -1.25
C LEU A 58 13.67 7.20 -2.15
N ASN A 59 14.67 7.72 -2.89
CA ASN A 59 15.54 6.89 -3.71
C ASN A 59 16.42 5.98 -2.84
N SER A 60 17.00 6.50 -1.75
CA SER A 60 17.76 5.69 -0.80
C SER A 60 16.90 4.63 -0.13
N ALA A 61 15.70 4.98 0.33
CA ALA A 61 14.76 4.03 0.93
C ALA A 61 14.37 2.91 -0.05
N ARG A 62 14.13 3.24 -1.32
CA ARG A 62 13.86 2.23 -2.36
C ARG A 62 15.04 1.30 -2.59
N SER A 63 16.27 1.81 -2.60
CA SER A 63 17.47 0.98 -2.75
C SER A 63 17.60 -0.02 -1.61
N ILE A 64 17.31 0.41 -0.37
CA ILE A 64 17.39 -0.44 0.81
C ILE A 64 16.30 -1.54 0.79
N VAL A 65 15.08 -1.20 0.35
CA VAL A 65 13.94 -2.14 0.34
C VAL A 65 13.98 -3.10 -0.86
N ALA A 66 14.60 -2.70 -1.97
CA ALA A 66 14.74 -3.55 -3.16
C ALA A 66 15.86 -4.60 -3.02
N GLU A 67 16.73 -4.48 -2.02
CA GLU A 67 17.66 -5.54 -1.62
C GLU A 67 16.95 -6.51 -0.66
N ASP A 68 16.12 -7.39 -1.23
CA ASP A 68 15.70 -8.70 -0.70
C ASP A 68 15.17 -9.59 -1.85
#